data_AF-A0A6N8JKX4-F1
#
_entry.id   AF-A0A6N8JKX4-F1
#
_cell.length_a   1.000
_cell.length_b   1.000
_cell.length_c   1.000
_cell.angle_alpha   90.00
_cell.angle_beta   90.00
_cell.angle_gamma   90.00
#
_symmetry.space_group_name_H-M   'P 1'
#
loop_
_entity.id
_entity.type
_entity.pdbx_description
1 polymer ?
#
loop_
_entity_poly.entity_id
_entity_poly.type
_entity_poly.pdbx_seq_one_letter_code
_entity_poly.pdbx_strand_id
1 'polypeptide(L)'
;MTLAPSKNDILAAEYNGEVAHITAASPAGPRYNIAMSAKERSGIDNSIFLCSNCATLIDKNNGMDYPVEKLKLWKTKHEAWVKKNLNKRADKVGEISNMNNNNRGIIAKNVYINSILPSSVDSVKFHDSGMFTAMEKICTEEKLMLILNLLKDRAECRIDDWDLFESLSSFFDKSSNSYINEDLETSKNFLHKSLQVLIGFMLGNFDMHPYDQSVDNYKTKLKPEYVYSSSLLDVTPEQRKKYQELSDSMLLLIDDLVMKYQIFRKTIKSVLHL
;
A
#
# COMPACT_ATOMS: atom_id res chain seq x y z
N MET A 1 7.97 -13.34 -19.13
CA MET A 1 8.87 -14.03 -18.19
C MET A 1 8.32 -13.84 -16.80
N THR A 2 8.15 -14.93 -16.04
CA THR A 2 7.61 -14.87 -14.67
C THR A 2 8.78 -14.97 -13.71
N LEU A 3 8.99 -13.92 -12.92
CA LEU A 3 10.07 -13.80 -11.95
C LEU A 3 9.48 -13.74 -10.54
N ALA A 4 10.15 -14.37 -9.59
CA ALA A 4 9.87 -14.30 -8.17
C ALA A 4 11.06 -13.63 -7.45
N PRO A 5 10.83 -12.95 -6.32
CA PRO A 5 11.93 -12.46 -5.50
C PRO A 5 12.75 -13.63 -4.96
N SER A 6 14.08 -13.52 -4.99
CA SER A 6 14.94 -14.50 -4.33
C SER A 6 14.74 -14.46 -2.82
N LYS A 7 14.70 -15.64 -2.19
CA LYS A 7 14.54 -15.75 -0.74
C LYS A 7 15.80 -15.36 0.05
N ASN A 8 16.96 -15.44 -0.59
CA ASN A 8 18.27 -15.29 0.06
C ASN A 8 18.98 -13.98 -0.34
N ASP A 9 18.56 -13.35 -1.43
CA ASP A 9 19.18 -12.13 -1.94
C ASP A 9 18.08 -11.16 -2.40
N ILE A 10 17.94 -10.05 -1.68
CA ILE A 10 16.92 -9.03 -1.91
C ILE A 10 17.09 -8.31 -3.26
N LEU A 11 18.25 -8.46 -3.92
CA LEU A 11 18.53 -7.89 -5.23
C LEU A 11 18.40 -8.91 -6.37
N ALA A 12 18.27 -10.21 -6.05
CA ALA A 12 18.16 -11.26 -7.05
C ALA A 12 16.70 -11.65 -7.33
N ALA A 13 16.46 -12.13 -8.54
CA ALA A 13 15.18 -12.69 -8.97
C ALA A 13 15.36 -14.14 -9.43
N GLU A 14 14.43 -15.00 -9.03
CA GLU A 14 14.34 -16.38 -9.45
C GLU A 14 13.32 -16.53 -10.59
N TYR A 15 13.67 -17.28 -11.62
CA TYR A 15 12.74 -17.60 -12.70
C TYR A 15 11.79 -18.71 -12.25
N ASN A 16 10.48 -18.42 -12.26
CA ASN A 16 9.43 -19.36 -11.83
C ASN A 16 8.33 -19.50 -12.89
N GLY A 17 8.71 -19.39 -14.17
CA GLY A 17 7.78 -19.51 -15.29
C GLY A 17 7.91 -20.83 -16.02
N GLU A 18 6.78 -21.43 -16.40
CA GLU A 18 6.72 -22.66 -17.18
C GLU A 18 5.70 -22.58 -18.31
N VAL A 19 5.86 -23.45 -19.30
CA VAL A 19 4.95 -23.58 -20.43
C VAL A 19 3.87 -24.61 -20.08
N ALA A 20 2.61 -24.19 -20.10
CA ALA A 20 1.45 -25.05 -19.92
C ALA A 20 0.67 -25.21 -21.23
N HIS A 21 0.02 -26.35 -21.40
CA HIS A 21 -0.86 -26.59 -22.55
C HIS A 21 -2.27 -26.07 -22.27
N ILE A 22 -2.87 -25.39 -23.26
CA ILE A 22 -4.26 -24.93 -23.19
C ILE A 22 -5.22 -26.13 -23.30
N THR A 23 -4.94 -27.04 -24.22
CA THR A 23 -5.61 -28.35 -24.33
C THR A 23 -4.60 -29.46 -24.09
N ALA A 24 -4.97 -30.47 -23.30
CA ALA A 24 -4.05 -31.55 -22.95
C ALA A 24 -3.55 -32.34 -24.18
N ALA A 25 -2.33 -32.85 -24.07
CA ALA A 25 -1.74 -33.75 -25.06
C ALA A 25 -2.37 -35.17 -25.02
N SER A 26 -2.82 -35.60 -23.84
CA SER A 26 -3.39 -36.93 -23.59
C SER A 26 -4.92 -36.90 -23.60
N PRO A 27 -5.59 -37.93 -24.16
CA PRO A 27 -7.06 -38.06 -24.13
C PRO A 27 -7.70 -37.98 -22.75
N ALA A 28 -6.98 -38.39 -21.70
CA ALA A 28 -7.46 -38.36 -20.31
C ALA A 28 -7.11 -37.05 -19.57
N GLY A 29 -6.46 -36.09 -20.25
CA GLY A 29 -6.01 -34.86 -19.63
C GLY A 29 -7.03 -33.71 -19.71
N PRO A 30 -6.78 -32.62 -18.95
CA PRO A 30 -7.65 -31.46 -18.90
C PRO A 30 -7.95 -30.87 -20.28
N ARG A 31 -9.25 -30.63 -20.56
CA ARG A 31 -9.72 -29.99 -21.80
C ARG A 31 -9.19 -30.63 -23.09
N TYR A 32 -8.99 -31.94 -23.09
CA TYR A 32 -8.55 -32.64 -24.30
C TYR A 32 -9.51 -32.39 -25.46
N ASN A 33 -8.96 -32.01 -26.61
CA ASN A 33 -9.73 -31.81 -27.84
C ASN A 33 -9.33 -32.88 -28.87
N ILE A 34 -10.28 -33.77 -29.18
CA ILE A 34 -10.09 -34.85 -30.14
C ILE A 34 -9.90 -34.35 -31.58
N ALA A 35 -10.43 -33.18 -31.93
CA ALA A 35 -10.35 -32.60 -33.26
C ALA A 35 -8.96 -32.00 -33.56
N MET A 36 -8.09 -31.82 -32.56
CA MET A 36 -6.74 -31.31 -32.78
C MET A 36 -5.80 -32.41 -33.27
N SER A 37 -4.93 -32.07 -34.22
CA SER A 37 -3.82 -32.91 -34.65
C SER A 37 -2.69 -32.93 -33.61
N ALA A 38 -1.79 -33.91 -33.71
CA ALA A 38 -0.61 -33.96 -32.83
C ALA A 38 0.28 -32.71 -32.95
N LYS A 39 0.42 -32.17 -34.16
CA LYS A 39 1.20 -30.95 -34.43
C LYS A 39 0.58 -29.71 -33.77
N GLU A 40 -0.75 -29.60 -33.81
CA GLU A 40 -1.46 -28.50 -33.14
C GLU A 40 -1.38 -28.63 -31.62
N ARG A 41 -1.43 -29.85 -31.08
CA ARG A 41 -1.28 -30.09 -29.63
C ARG A 41 0.08 -29.67 -29.09
N SER A 42 1.15 -29.90 -29.84
CA SER A 42 2.51 -29.44 -29.48
C SER A 42 2.83 -28.02 -29.97
N GLY A 43 1.86 -27.32 -30.56
CA GLY A 43 2.07 -26.01 -31.18
C GLY A 43 2.16 -24.88 -30.16
N ILE A 44 2.84 -23.79 -30.56
CA ILE A 44 2.92 -22.57 -29.75
C ILE A 44 1.54 -21.93 -29.51
N ASP A 45 0.59 -22.16 -30.43
CA ASP A 45 -0.78 -21.68 -30.33
C ASP A 45 -1.57 -22.41 -29.23
N ASN A 46 -1.21 -23.67 -28.94
CA ASN A 46 -1.76 -24.44 -27.83
C ASN A 46 -0.98 -24.25 -26.51
N SER A 47 0.00 -23.35 -26.49
CA SER A 47 0.87 -23.12 -25.34
C SER A 47 0.61 -21.77 -24.69
N ILE A 48 0.59 -21.74 -23.37
CA ILE A 48 0.52 -20.52 -22.56
C ILE A 48 1.64 -20.54 -21.51
N PHE A 49 2.23 -19.38 -21.25
CA PHE A 49 3.31 -19.25 -20.28
C PHE A 49 2.77 -18.73 -18.93
N LEU A 50 2.95 -19.50 -17.86
CA LEU A 50 2.38 -19.24 -16.53
C LEU A 50 3.44 -19.42 -15.44
N CYS A 51 3.16 -19.02 -14.19
CA CYS A 51 3.98 -19.49 -13.07
C CYS A 51 3.63 -20.94 -12.73
N SER A 52 4.52 -21.67 -12.08
CA SER A 52 4.33 -23.07 -11.67
C SER A 52 3.00 -23.33 -10.93
N ASN A 53 2.64 -22.45 -9.99
CA ASN A 53 1.38 -22.55 -9.26
C ASN A 53 0.15 -22.37 -10.18
N CYS A 54 0.19 -21.40 -11.08
CA CYS A 54 -0.92 -21.12 -12.00
C CYS A 54 -1.06 -22.21 -13.06
N ALA A 55 0.06 -22.73 -13.58
CA ALA A 55 0.07 -23.86 -14.51
C ALA A 55 -0.55 -25.11 -13.87
N THR A 56 -0.22 -25.40 -12.61
CA THR A 56 -0.86 -26.48 -11.86
C THR A 56 -2.35 -26.20 -11.62
N LEU A 57 -2.71 -24.96 -11.27
CA LEU A 57 -4.08 -24.58 -10.91
C LEU A 57 -5.05 -24.74 -12.09
N ILE A 58 -4.65 -24.36 -13.30
CA ILE A 58 -5.53 -24.42 -14.47
C ILE A 58 -5.93 -25.86 -14.82
N ASP A 59 -5.13 -26.85 -14.43
CA ASP A 59 -5.36 -28.27 -14.73
C ASP A 59 -6.14 -29.02 -13.64
N LYS A 60 -6.36 -28.38 -12.48
CA LYS A 60 -7.22 -28.93 -11.42
C LYS A 60 -8.66 -29.14 -11.91
N ASN A 61 -9.36 -30.05 -11.26
CA ASN A 61 -10.76 -30.39 -11.59
C ASN A 61 -10.94 -30.71 -13.08
N ASN A 62 -9.97 -31.42 -13.67
CA ASN A 62 -9.93 -31.74 -15.10
C ASN A 62 -10.06 -30.51 -16.03
N GLY A 63 -9.69 -29.33 -15.53
CA GLY A 63 -9.74 -28.07 -16.25
C GLY A 63 -11.11 -27.41 -16.35
N MET A 64 -12.12 -27.89 -15.62
CA MET A 64 -13.49 -27.37 -15.67
C MET A 64 -13.58 -25.88 -15.30
N ASP A 65 -12.76 -25.43 -14.34
CA ASP A 65 -12.78 -24.04 -13.84
C ASP A 65 -12.10 -23.04 -14.81
N TYR A 66 -11.36 -23.56 -15.80
CA TYR A 66 -10.54 -22.79 -16.72
C TYR A 66 -10.70 -23.29 -18.16
N PRO A 67 -11.85 -23.04 -18.81
CA PRO A 67 -12.13 -23.51 -20.17
C PRO A 67 -11.17 -22.94 -21.21
N VAL A 68 -11.09 -23.61 -22.38
CA VAL A 68 -10.13 -23.32 -23.46
C VAL A 68 -10.20 -21.86 -23.91
N GLU A 69 -11.41 -21.32 -24.03
CA GLU A 69 -11.70 -19.95 -24.48
C GLU A 69 -11.09 -18.93 -23.52
N LYS A 70 -11.19 -19.20 -22.21
CA LYS A 70 -10.64 -18.35 -21.15
C LYS A 70 -9.11 -18.31 -21.21
N LEU A 71 -8.46 -19.47 -21.39
CA LEU A 71 -7.01 -19.57 -21.51
C LEU A 71 -6.49 -18.92 -22.81
N LYS A 72 -7.19 -19.11 -23.93
CA LYS A 72 -6.87 -18.42 -25.19
C LYS A 72 -7.01 -16.90 -25.04
N LEU A 73 -8.04 -16.43 -24.35
CA LEU A 73 -8.21 -15.01 -24.06
C LEU A 73 -7.04 -14.45 -23.23
N TRP A 74 -6.59 -15.19 -22.22
CA TRP A 74 -5.43 -14.80 -21.41
C TRP A 74 -4.16 -14.69 -22.24
N LYS A 75 -3.88 -15.70 -23.08
CA LYS A 75 -2.75 -15.71 -24.01
C LYS A 75 -2.79 -14.47 -24.92
N THR A 76 -3.90 -14.24 -25.61
CA THR A 76 -4.06 -13.11 -26.54
C THR A 76 -3.89 -11.76 -25.83
N LYS A 77 -4.50 -11.59 -24.64
CA LYS A 77 -4.36 -10.35 -23.85
C LYS A 77 -2.90 -10.10 -23.45
N HIS A 78 -2.20 -11.14 -23.00
CA HIS A 78 -0.81 -11.03 -22.61
C HIS A 78 0.08 -10.68 -23.81
N GLU A 79 -0.07 -11.38 -24.93
CA GLU A 79 0.72 -11.14 -26.15
C GLU A 79 0.49 -9.72 -26.69
N ALA A 80 -0.76 -9.23 -26.67
CA ALA A 80 -1.08 -7.85 -27.04
C ALA A 80 -0.43 -6.83 -26.10
N TRP A 81 -0.46 -7.09 -24.79
CA TRP A 81 0.20 -6.23 -23.79
C TRP A 81 1.72 -6.23 -23.99
N VAL A 82 2.34 -7.39 -24.20
CA VAL A 82 3.77 -7.52 -24.46
C VAL A 82 4.13 -6.75 -25.72
N LYS A 83 3.39 -6.92 -26.82
CA LYS A 83 3.62 -6.19 -28.08
C LYS A 83 3.48 -4.67 -27.92
N LYS A 84 2.56 -4.19 -27.08
CA LYS A 84 2.36 -2.75 -26.80
C LYS A 84 3.49 -2.12 -25.97
N ASN A 85 4.21 -2.93 -25.18
CA ASN A 85 5.18 -2.42 -24.21
C ASN A 85 6.63 -2.82 -24.53
N LEU A 86 6.83 -3.79 -25.43
CA LEU A 86 8.11 -4.01 -26.08
C LEU A 86 8.51 -2.74 -26.87
N ASN A 87 9.72 -2.23 -26.63
CA ASN A 87 10.34 -1.06 -27.27
C ASN A 87 9.90 0.34 -26.81
N LYS A 88 9.10 0.48 -25.75
CA LYS A 88 8.94 1.79 -25.11
C LYS A 88 10.20 2.11 -24.30
N ARG A 89 11.11 2.88 -24.90
CA ARG A 89 12.16 3.56 -24.12
C ARG A 89 11.45 4.48 -23.13
N ALA A 90 11.80 4.38 -21.85
CA ALA A 90 11.38 5.38 -20.88
C ALA A 90 12.00 6.72 -21.31
N ASP A 91 11.17 7.70 -21.64
CA ASP A 91 11.64 9.04 -21.94
C ASP A 91 12.43 9.59 -20.74
N LYS A 92 13.63 10.11 -21.02
CA LYS A 92 14.53 10.70 -20.04
C LYS A 92 13.88 11.94 -19.41
N VAL A 93 13.54 11.86 -18.13
CA VAL A 93 13.39 13.07 -17.29
C VAL A 93 14.75 13.36 -16.66
N GLY A 94 15.39 14.45 -17.12
CA GLY A 94 16.42 15.24 -16.44
C GLY A 94 17.72 14.56 -16.01
N GLU A 95 18.78 14.72 -16.81
CA GLU A 95 20.17 14.40 -16.44
C GLU A 95 20.76 15.44 -15.46
N ILE A 96 21.37 14.99 -14.36
CA ILE A 96 22.63 15.56 -13.88
C ILE A 96 23.68 14.44 -13.95
N SER A 97 24.70 14.70 -14.75
CA SER A 97 25.81 13.83 -15.08
C SER A 97 26.87 13.84 -13.98
N ASN A 98 27.38 12.65 -13.65
CA ASN A 98 28.82 12.44 -13.53
C ASN A 98 29.14 11.05 -14.10
N MET A 99 29.80 11.06 -15.25
CA MET A 99 30.29 9.87 -15.92
C MET A 99 31.50 9.32 -15.15
N ASN A 100 31.48 8.02 -14.88
CA ASN A 100 32.68 7.21 -15.07
C ASN A 100 32.27 5.90 -15.74
N ASN A 101 32.76 5.74 -16.96
CA ASN A 101 32.54 4.59 -17.81
C ASN A 101 33.38 3.44 -17.27
N ASN A 102 32.77 2.32 -16.89
CA ASN A 102 33.40 1.00 -16.99
C ASN A 102 32.33 -0.11 -17.02
N ASN A 103 32.30 -0.76 -18.18
CA ASN A 103 31.72 -2.05 -18.55
C ASN A 103 30.96 -2.89 -17.50
N ARG A 104 29.78 -3.35 -17.96
CA ARG A 104 28.91 -4.45 -17.49
C ARG A 104 27.86 -4.09 -16.44
N GLY A 105 26.60 -4.11 -16.90
CA GLY A 105 25.41 -4.19 -16.05
C GLY A 105 24.43 -3.06 -16.31
N ILE A 106 23.39 -3.34 -17.11
CA ILE A 106 22.17 -2.51 -17.08
C ILE A 106 21.50 -2.85 -15.74
N ILE A 107 21.68 -2.00 -14.73
CA ILE A 107 20.89 -2.07 -13.50
C ILE A 107 19.48 -1.59 -13.90
N ALA A 108 18.54 -2.53 -13.98
CA ALA A 108 17.14 -2.20 -14.12
C ALA A 108 16.69 -1.46 -12.85
N LYS A 109 16.43 -0.15 -12.97
CA LYS A 109 15.62 0.57 -11.98
C LYS A 109 14.35 -0.26 -11.74
N ASN A 110 14.03 -0.50 -10.48
CA ASN A 110 12.81 -1.20 -10.05
C ASN A 110 11.58 -0.64 -10.78
N VAL A 111 11.13 -1.34 -11.80
CA VAL A 111 9.81 -1.15 -12.40
C VAL A 111 8.90 -2.14 -11.69
N TYR A 112 8.05 -1.65 -10.80
CA TYR A 112 6.97 -2.45 -10.23
C TYR A 112 6.03 -2.85 -11.37
N ILE A 113 6.15 -4.10 -11.84
CA ILE A 113 5.26 -4.67 -12.86
C ILE A 113 3.99 -5.15 -12.15
N ASN A 114 3.00 -4.27 -12.00
CA ASN A 114 1.62 -4.69 -11.71
C ASN A 114 1.00 -5.22 -13.02
N SER A 115 0.98 -6.54 -13.21
CA SER A 115 0.31 -7.16 -14.36
C SER A 115 -0.98 -7.88 -13.98
N ILE A 116 -2.04 -7.58 -14.74
CA ILE A 116 -3.38 -8.18 -14.81
C ILE A 116 -4.41 -7.47 -13.91
N LEU A 117 -4.86 -6.31 -14.39
CA LEU A 117 -6.12 -5.69 -13.99
C LEU A 117 -7.28 -6.42 -14.72
N PRO A 118 -8.28 -7.04 -14.04
CA PRO A 118 -9.51 -7.48 -14.69
C PRO A 118 -10.32 -6.23 -15.07
N SER A 119 -10.63 -6.11 -16.36
CA SER A 119 -11.63 -5.19 -16.93
C SER A 119 -11.92 -3.93 -16.11
N SER A 120 -10.94 -3.02 -15.99
CA SER A 120 -11.01 -1.65 -15.44
C SER A 120 -11.71 -1.40 -14.08
N VAL A 121 -12.42 -2.37 -13.50
CA VAL A 121 -13.28 -2.24 -12.33
C VAL A 121 -12.74 -3.09 -11.17
N ASP A 122 -12.17 -4.26 -11.44
CA ASP A 122 -11.73 -5.19 -10.36
C ASP A 122 -10.32 -4.92 -9.86
N SER A 123 -9.58 -4.15 -10.63
CA SER A 123 -8.16 -3.97 -10.45
C SER A 123 -7.78 -2.70 -9.73
N VAL A 124 -8.59 -1.66 -9.94
CA VAL A 124 -8.69 -0.51 -9.05
C VAL A 124 -9.11 -1.04 -7.68
N LYS A 125 -10.14 -1.89 -7.61
CA LYS A 125 -10.55 -2.55 -6.36
C LYS A 125 -9.44 -3.40 -5.72
N PHE A 126 -8.70 -4.21 -6.49
CA PHE A 126 -7.58 -5.00 -5.95
C PHE A 126 -6.45 -4.11 -5.43
N HIS A 127 -6.10 -3.05 -6.16
CA HIS A 127 -5.12 -2.06 -5.73
C HIS A 127 -5.57 -1.35 -4.44
N ASP A 128 -6.80 -0.86 -4.43
CA ASP A 128 -7.38 -0.08 -3.32
C ASP A 128 -7.58 -0.96 -2.07
N SER A 129 -7.95 -2.23 -2.25
CA SER A 129 -7.98 -3.23 -1.18
C SER A 129 -6.58 -3.55 -0.64
N GLY A 130 -5.57 -3.62 -1.51
CA GLY A 130 -4.17 -3.76 -1.14
C GLY A 130 -3.66 -2.55 -0.33
N MET A 131 -4.04 -1.34 -0.72
CA MET A 131 -3.74 -0.11 0.01
C MET A 131 -4.35 -0.14 1.42
N PHE A 132 -5.63 -0.51 1.53
CA PHE A 132 -6.29 -0.62 2.83
C PHE A 132 -5.63 -1.67 3.73
N THR A 133 -5.30 -2.85 3.18
CA THR A 133 -4.60 -3.91 3.92
C THR A 133 -3.21 -3.48 4.38
N ALA A 134 -2.49 -2.70 3.55
CA ALA A 134 -1.19 -2.15 3.93
C ALA A 134 -1.31 -1.10 5.03
N MET A 135 -2.34 -0.25 4.98
CA MET A 135 -2.64 0.72 6.05
C MET A 135 -2.96 0.03 7.37
N GLU A 136 -3.81 -1.01 7.38
CA GLU A 136 -4.14 -1.74 8.62
C GLU A 136 -2.92 -2.41 9.27
N LYS A 137 -1.94 -2.84 8.47
CA LYS A 137 -0.68 -3.38 8.99
C LYS A 137 0.16 -2.32 9.70
N ILE A 138 0.03 -1.05 9.32
CA ILE A 138 0.72 0.07 9.97
C ILE A 138 -0.03 0.46 11.24
N CYS A 139 -1.34 0.72 11.12
CA CYS A 139 -2.16 1.14 12.24
C CYS A 139 -3.60 0.64 12.05
N THR A 140 -4.05 -0.23 12.96
CA THR A 140 -5.44 -0.70 12.96
C THR A 140 -6.38 0.41 13.41
N GLU A 141 -7.67 0.29 13.09
CA GLU A 141 -8.68 1.25 13.54
C GLU A 141 -8.72 1.34 15.07
N GLU A 142 -8.68 0.20 15.76
CA GLU A 142 -8.72 0.13 17.21
C GLU A 142 -7.51 0.85 17.82
N LYS A 143 -6.33 0.66 17.22
CA LYS A 143 -5.10 1.32 17.70
C LYS A 143 -5.15 2.83 17.47
N LEU A 144 -5.58 3.27 16.29
CA LEU A 144 -5.71 4.70 15.98
C LEU A 144 -6.69 5.37 16.94
N MET A 145 -7.88 4.79 17.13
CA MET A 145 -8.91 5.34 18.01
C MET A 145 -8.45 5.35 19.47
N LEU A 146 -7.71 4.32 19.92
CA LEU A 146 -7.12 4.29 21.25
C LEU A 146 -6.17 5.46 21.47
N ILE A 147 -5.24 5.70 20.54
CA ILE A 147 -4.27 6.80 20.66
C ILE A 147 -4.99 8.16 20.66
N LEU A 148 -5.96 8.36 19.77
CA LEU A 148 -6.71 9.62 19.70
C LEU A 148 -7.56 9.87 20.96
N ASN A 149 -8.12 8.82 21.56
CA ASN A 149 -8.84 8.96 22.83
C ASN A 149 -7.90 9.27 23.99
N LEU A 150 -6.72 8.64 24.05
CA LEU A 150 -5.70 8.96 25.05
C LEU A 150 -5.24 10.43 24.94
N LEU A 151 -5.07 10.92 23.71
CA LEU A 151 -4.78 12.32 23.44
C LEU A 151 -5.89 13.25 23.93
N LYS A 152 -7.16 12.91 23.67
CA LYS A 152 -8.32 13.67 24.16
C LYS A 152 -8.39 13.73 25.68
N ASP A 153 -8.22 12.58 26.32
CA ASP A 153 -8.46 12.43 27.76
C ASP A 153 -7.32 13.02 28.59
N ARG A 154 -6.08 12.93 28.09
CA ARG A 154 -4.88 13.21 28.89
C ARG A 154 -3.96 14.27 28.29
N ALA A 155 -4.15 14.65 27.03
CA ALA A 155 -3.19 15.45 26.27
C ALA A 155 -1.76 14.86 26.34
N GLU A 156 -1.69 13.53 26.32
CA GLU A 156 -0.47 12.73 26.44
C GLU A 156 -0.27 11.88 25.18
N CYS A 157 0.97 11.80 24.69
CA CYS A 157 1.37 10.89 23.62
C CYS A 157 2.65 10.16 24.00
N ARG A 158 2.80 8.92 23.58
CA ARG A 158 4.09 8.22 23.64
C ARG A 158 4.82 8.35 22.32
N ILE A 159 6.15 8.29 22.34
CA ILE A 159 6.93 8.36 21.09
C ILE A 159 6.65 7.19 20.14
N ASP A 160 6.36 5.98 20.64
CA ASP A 160 5.95 4.87 19.76
C ASP A 160 4.60 5.16 19.07
N ASP A 161 3.69 5.86 19.77
CA ASP A 161 2.39 6.28 19.21
C ASP A 161 2.56 7.44 18.24
N TRP A 162 3.54 8.31 18.49
CA TRP A 162 3.98 9.37 17.59
C TRP A 162 4.50 8.81 16.26
N ASP A 163 5.39 7.82 16.33
CA ASP A 163 6.00 7.18 15.16
C ASP A 163 4.96 6.54 14.25
N LEU A 164 3.82 6.10 14.80
CA LEU A 164 2.69 5.61 14.01
C LEU A 164 2.02 6.71 13.19
N PHE A 165 1.84 7.92 13.75
CA PHE A 165 1.29 9.04 13.00
C PHE A 165 2.20 9.44 11.84
N GLU A 166 3.52 9.48 12.06
CA GLU A 166 4.48 9.75 11.01
C GLU A 166 4.51 8.64 9.96
N SER A 167 4.49 7.37 10.39
CA SER A 167 4.43 6.22 9.50
C SER A 167 3.16 6.23 8.64
N LEU A 168 2.02 6.59 9.23
CA LEU A 168 0.75 6.70 8.53
C LEU A 168 0.73 7.88 7.54
N SER A 169 1.27 9.03 7.94
CA SER A 169 1.43 10.18 7.04
C SER A 169 2.33 9.84 5.85
N SER A 170 3.49 9.24 6.11
CA SER A 170 4.44 8.80 5.07
C SER A 170 3.84 7.75 4.14
N PHE A 171 2.96 6.88 4.66
CA PHE A 171 2.22 5.93 3.84
C PHE A 171 1.31 6.66 2.85
N PHE A 172 0.52 7.64 3.30
CA PHE A 172 -0.36 8.41 2.42
C PHE A 172 0.39 9.21 1.36
N ASP A 173 1.55 9.78 1.71
CA ASP A 173 2.44 10.45 0.74
C ASP A 173 2.85 9.49 -0.40
N LYS A 174 3.18 8.24 -0.05
CA LYS A 174 3.65 7.21 -0.99
C LYS A 174 2.53 6.49 -1.72
N SER A 175 1.31 6.49 -1.19
CA SER A 175 0.19 5.72 -1.74
C SER A 175 -0.51 6.43 -2.89
N SER A 176 -0.26 7.72 -3.13
CA SER A 176 -0.86 8.49 -4.22
C SER A 176 -0.39 8.00 -5.60
N ASN A 177 -1.32 7.48 -6.42
CA ASN A 177 -1.03 7.15 -7.82
C ASN A 177 -2.28 7.32 -8.70
N SER A 178 -2.08 7.37 -10.02
CA SER A 178 -3.14 7.59 -11.02
C SER A 178 -4.14 6.43 -11.17
N TYR A 179 -4.08 5.40 -10.32
CA TYR A 179 -4.93 4.20 -10.39
C TYR A 179 -5.93 4.09 -9.23
N ILE A 180 -5.95 5.04 -8.28
CA ILE A 180 -6.90 5.05 -7.16
C ILE A 180 -8.26 5.60 -7.63
N ASN A 181 -9.34 5.03 -7.11
CA ASN A 181 -10.68 5.59 -7.28
C ASN A 181 -10.75 7.06 -6.80
N GLU A 182 -11.36 7.95 -7.59
CA GLU A 182 -11.35 9.40 -7.32
C GLU A 182 -11.95 9.79 -5.96
N ASP A 183 -13.05 9.14 -5.54
CA ASP A 183 -13.67 9.38 -4.23
C ASP A 183 -12.77 8.90 -3.09
N LEU A 184 -12.11 7.76 -3.29
CA LEU A 184 -11.18 7.20 -2.32
C LEU A 184 -9.93 8.07 -2.19
N GLU A 185 -9.37 8.53 -3.31
CA GLU A 185 -8.23 9.44 -3.35
C GLU A 185 -8.56 10.77 -2.67
N THR A 186 -9.73 11.33 -2.96
CA THR A 186 -10.22 12.57 -2.35
C THR A 186 -10.38 12.42 -0.84
N SER A 187 -11.07 11.37 -0.38
CA SER A 187 -11.27 11.14 1.06
C SER A 187 -9.96 10.81 1.79
N LYS A 188 -9.04 10.08 1.16
CA LYS A 188 -7.67 9.86 1.65
C LYS A 188 -6.92 11.17 1.81
N ASN A 189 -6.94 12.05 0.81
CA ASN A 189 -6.23 13.33 0.85
C ASN A 189 -6.79 14.25 1.93
N PHE A 190 -8.10 14.24 2.18
CA PHE A 190 -8.68 14.97 3.30
C PHE A 190 -8.23 14.40 4.66
N LEU A 191 -8.23 13.09 4.82
CA LEU A 191 -7.72 12.43 6.02
C LEU A 191 -6.24 12.74 6.26
N HIS A 192 -5.41 12.60 5.23
CA HIS A 192 -3.97 12.86 5.29
C HIS A 192 -3.66 14.31 5.66
N LYS A 193 -4.37 15.28 5.07
CA LYS A 193 -4.23 16.69 5.42
C LYS A 193 -4.61 16.95 6.89
N SER A 194 -5.70 16.35 7.37
CA SER A 194 -6.11 16.48 8.78
C SER A 194 -5.06 15.91 9.72
N LEU A 195 -4.49 14.74 9.36
CA LEU A 195 -3.40 14.10 10.11
C LEU A 195 -2.15 14.99 10.15
N GLN A 196 -1.75 15.58 9.03
CA GLN A 196 -0.60 16.49 8.96
C GLN A 196 -0.78 17.74 9.84
N VAL A 197 -1.99 18.29 9.89
CA VAL A 197 -2.31 19.43 10.76
C VAL A 197 -2.19 19.04 12.23
N LEU A 198 -2.68 17.86 12.63
CA LEU A 198 -2.53 17.36 13.99
C LEU A 198 -1.05 17.14 14.36
N ILE A 199 -0.28 16.47 13.50
CA ILE A 199 1.16 16.25 13.71
C ILE A 199 1.88 17.59 13.89
N GLY A 200 1.63 18.56 12.99
CA GLY A 200 2.22 19.90 13.08
C GLY A 200 1.84 20.64 14.35
N PHE A 201 0.58 20.53 14.80
CA PHE A 201 0.14 21.08 16.07
C PHE A 201 0.90 20.46 17.24
N MET A 202 1.03 19.13 17.25
CA MET A 202 1.69 18.46 18.36
C MET A 202 3.20 18.77 18.39
N LEU A 203 3.88 18.85 17.24
CA LEU A 203 5.31 19.21 17.14
C LEU A 203 5.61 20.58 17.76
N GLY A 204 4.68 21.54 17.63
CA GLY A 204 4.85 22.89 18.17
C GLY A 204 4.45 23.05 19.63
N ASN A 205 3.66 22.12 20.17
CA ASN A 205 2.99 22.30 21.46
C ASN A 205 3.23 21.18 22.48
N PHE A 206 3.81 20.05 22.08
CA PHE A 206 4.13 18.95 22.98
C PHE A 206 5.59 19.01 23.42
N ASP A 207 5.84 18.60 24.66
CA ASP A 207 7.18 18.51 25.22
C ASP A 207 7.30 17.25 26.10
N MET A 208 8.51 16.75 26.28
CA MET A 208 8.77 15.55 27.09
C MET A 208 8.42 15.83 28.55
N HIS A 209 7.51 15.04 29.13
CA HIS A 209 7.20 15.21 30.55
C HIS A 209 6.71 13.90 31.20
N PRO A 210 7.28 13.48 32.34
CA PRO A 210 8.37 14.12 33.10
C PRO A 210 9.71 14.26 32.36
N TYR A 211 10.53 15.22 32.72
CA TYR A 211 11.77 15.55 31.99
C TYR A 211 12.93 14.57 32.24
N ASP A 212 12.80 13.71 33.25
CA ASP A 212 13.78 12.73 33.70
C ASP A 212 13.46 11.29 33.26
N GLN A 213 12.59 11.13 32.26
CA GLN A 213 12.22 9.83 31.71
C GLN A 213 13.41 9.14 31.02
N SER A 214 13.40 7.80 31.03
CA SER A 214 14.28 7.00 30.17
C SER A 214 14.00 7.30 28.69
N VAL A 215 15.02 7.14 27.85
CA VAL A 215 14.90 7.40 26.40
C VAL A 215 13.96 6.40 25.71
N ASP A 216 13.81 5.19 26.27
CA ASP A 216 12.94 4.18 25.70
C ASP A 216 11.46 4.51 25.92
N ASN A 217 10.75 4.75 24.82
CA ASN A 217 9.30 5.02 24.75
C ASN A 217 8.78 6.11 25.72
N TYR A 218 9.43 7.27 25.75
CA TYR A 218 9.07 8.38 26.64
C TYR A 218 7.72 9.03 26.29
N LYS A 219 7.14 9.69 27.31
CA LYS A 219 5.88 10.43 27.18
C LYS A 219 6.11 11.90 26.88
N THR A 220 5.31 12.43 25.97
CA THR A 220 5.16 13.84 25.70
C THR A 220 3.79 14.33 26.14
N LYS A 221 3.71 15.59 26.56
CA LYS A 221 2.48 16.25 27.00
C LYS A 221 2.30 17.57 26.31
N LEU A 222 1.05 17.99 26.15
CA LEU A 222 0.73 19.35 25.73
C LEU A 222 1.24 20.34 26.78
N LYS A 223 2.14 21.25 26.37
CA LYS A 223 2.65 22.38 27.15
C LYS A 223 2.72 22.13 28.66
N PRO A 224 3.50 21.13 29.12
CA PRO A 224 3.58 20.74 30.52
C PRO A 224 4.00 21.92 31.41
N GLU A 225 4.74 22.91 30.89
CA GLU A 225 5.11 24.13 31.60
C GLU A 225 3.91 24.99 32.03
N TYR A 226 2.74 24.81 31.42
CA TYR A 226 1.49 25.49 31.81
C TYR A 226 0.64 24.68 32.80
N VAL A 227 1.09 23.49 33.21
CA VAL A 227 0.35 22.60 34.12
C VAL A 227 1.19 22.22 35.34
N TYR A 228 2.49 22.01 35.14
CA TYR A 228 3.43 21.55 36.14
C TYR A 228 4.40 22.68 36.48
N SER A 229 4.41 23.10 37.75
CA SER A 229 5.39 24.08 38.25
C SER A 229 6.79 23.49 38.27
N SER A 230 7.76 24.21 37.72
CA SER A 230 9.17 23.83 37.77
C SER A 230 9.88 24.24 39.07
N SER A 231 9.25 25.05 39.92
CA SER A 231 10.01 25.86 40.90
C SER A 231 9.18 26.49 42.03
N LEU A 232 8.34 25.71 42.73
CA LEU A 232 7.61 26.13 43.95
C LEU A 232 6.57 27.26 43.77
N LEU A 233 6.34 27.75 42.55
CA LEU A 233 5.32 28.75 42.21
C LEU A 233 4.13 28.09 41.50
N ASP A 234 2.91 28.37 41.93
CA ASP A 234 1.71 27.87 41.26
C ASP A 234 1.59 28.42 39.83
N VAL A 235 1.06 27.60 38.92
CA VAL A 235 0.73 27.98 37.54
C VAL A 235 -0.17 29.22 37.54
N THR A 236 0.15 30.24 36.74
CA THR A 236 -0.65 31.48 36.70
C THR A 236 -2.00 31.27 36.03
N PRO A 237 -3.03 32.08 36.36
CA PRO A 237 -4.32 32.04 35.66
C PRO A 237 -4.19 32.21 34.13
N GLU A 238 -3.26 33.06 33.66
CA GLU A 238 -3.00 33.26 32.23
C GLU A 238 -2.44 32.01 31.57
N GLN A 239 -1.52 31.29 32.23
CA GLN A 239 -0.97 30.03 31.74
C GLN A 239 -2.06 28.95 31.66
N ARG A 240 -2.92 28.84 32.68
CA ARG A 240 -4.06 27.90 32.67
C ARG A 240 -5.03 28.21 31.54
N LYS A 241 -5.33 29.50 31.30
CA LYS A 241 -6.18 29.93 30.20
C LYS A 241 -5.57 29.54 28.85
N LYS A 242 -4.28 29.81 28.65
CA LYS A 242 -3.57 29.45 27.42
C LYS A 242 -3.50 27.94 27.20
N TYR A 243 -3.31 27.16 28.26
CA TYR A 243 -3.40 25.70 28.20
C TYR A 243 -4.80 25.25 27.76
N GLN A 244 -5.86 25.84 28.33
CA GLN A 244 -7.22 25.52 27.96
C GLN A 244 -7.49 25.81 26.47
N GLU A 245 -7.08 26.97 25.97
CA GLU A 245 -7.22 27.34 24.55
C GLU A 245 -6.49 26.36 23.62
N LEU A 246 -5.29 25.91 24.00
CA LEU A 246 -4.53 24.89 23.25
C LEU A 246 -5.21 23.52 23.33
N SER A 247 -5.71 23.14 24.50
CA SER A 247 -6.42 21.88 24.70
C SER A 247 -7.69 21.85 23.85
N ASP A 248 -8.50 22.91 23.88
CA ASP A 248 -9.71 23.03 23.06
C ASP A 248 -9.38 22.97 21.56
N SER A 249 -8.31 23.64 21.14
CA SER A 249 -7.83 23.58 19.75
C SER A 249 -7.42 22.16 19.35
N MET A 250 -6.71 21.44 20.21
CA MET A 250 -6.31 20.05 19.98
C MET A 250 -7.54 19.15 19.84
N LEU A 251 -8.54 19.30 20.71
CA LEU A 251 -9.78 18.51 20.65
C LEU A 251 -10.49 18.68 19.30
N LEU A 252 -10.57 19.92 18.80
CA LEU A 252 -11.14 20.21 17.47
C LEU A 252 -10.37 19.52 16.34
N LEU A 253 -9.03 19.49 16.41
CA LEU A 253 -8.20 18.81 15.42
C LEU A 253 -8.40 17.30 15.46
N ILE A 254 -8.48 16.71 16.67
CA ILE A 254 -8.74 15.27 16.81
C ILE A 254 -10.14 14.94 16.31
N ASP A 255 -11.15 15.75 16.61
CA ASP A 255 -12.52 15.54 16.13
C ASP A 255 -12.62 15.62 14.59
N ASP A 256 -11.94 16.59 13.97
CA ASP A 256 -11.84 16.64 12.50
C ASP A 256 -11.16 15.39 11.95
N LEU A 257 -10.04 14.94 12.54
CA LEU A 257 -9.33 13.76 12.10
C LEU A 257 -10.20 12.49 12.19
N VAL A 258 -10.89 12.30 13.32
CA VAL A 258 -11.83 11.19 13.51
C VAL A 258 -12.95 11.26 12.47
N MET A 259 -13.51 12.45 12.22
CA MET A 259 -14.54 12.64 11.22
C MET A 259 -14.04 12.27 9.81
N LYS A 260 -12.86 12.74 9.40
CA LYS A 260 -12.27 12.41 8.09
C LYS A 260 -11.97 10.92 7.96
N TYR A 261 -11.51 10.29 9.04
CA TYR A 261 -11.27 8.86 9.06
C TYR A 261 -12.57 8.07 8.86
N GLN A 262 -13.65 8.46 9.54
CA GLN A 262 -14.96 7.81 9.37
C GLN A 262 -15.51 7.98 7.95
N ILE A 263 -15.33 9.16 7.34
CA ILE A 263 -15.68 9.39 5.93
C ILE A 263 -14.87 8.45 5.04
N PHE A 264 -13.55 8.40 5.21
CA PHE A 264 -12.66 7.51 4.45
C PHE A 264 -13.07 6.04 4.58
N ARG A 265 -13.37 5.55 5.79
CA ARG A 265 -13.88 4.18 6.02
C ARG A 265 -15.19 3.90 5.31
N LYS A 266 -16.13 4.84 5.33
CA LYS A 266 -17.40 4.71 4.59
C LYS A 266 -17.16 4.66 3.09
N THR A 267 -16.25 5.48 2.57
CA THR A 267 -15.88 5.46 1.15
C THR A 267 -15.27 4.13 0.76
N ILE A 268 -14.37 3.57 1.58
CA ILE A 268 -13.80 2.22 1.34
C ILE A 268 -14.91 1.17 1.20
N LYS A 269 -15.85 1.11 2.15
CA LYS A 269 -16.97 0.15 2.12
C LYS A 269 -17.82 0.32 0.86
N SER A 270 -18.13 1.56 0.50
CA SER A 270 -18.91 1.89 -0.70
C SER A 270 -18.20 1.47 -2.00
N VAL A 271 -16.91 1.81 -2.15
CA VAL A 271 -16.12 1.58 -3.37
C VAL A 271 -15.72 0.11 -3.54
N LEU A 272 -15.39 -0.57 -2.45
CA LEU A 272 -14.94 -1.97 -2.47
C LEU A 272 -16.07 -3.00 -2.31
N HIS A 273 -17.30 -2.56 -2.02
CA HIS A 273 -18.43 -3.41 -1.65
C HIS A 273 -18.13 -4.34 -0.47
N LEU A 274 -17.46 -3.80 0.55
CA LEU A 274 -17.17 -4.47 1.83
C LEU A 274 -18.21 -4.13 2.90
#